data_AF-A0A8X6UHX7-F1
#
_entry.id   AF-A0A8X6UHX7-F1
#
_cell.length_a   1.000
_cell.length_b   1.000
_cell.length_c   1.000
_cell.angle_alpha   90.00
_cell.angle_beta   90.00
_cell.angle_gamma   90.00
#
_symmetry.space_group_name_H-M   'P 1'
#
loop_
_entity.id
_entity.type
_entity.pdbx_description
1 polymer ?
#
loop_
_entity_poly.entity_id
_entity_poly.type
_entity_poly.pdbx_seq_one_letter_code
_entity_poly.pdbx_strand_id
1 'polypeptide(L)'
;MKFEGSRMVKILFSMEKSKLHRHIKTPLGSFQPVDTRFPHVHIVIVGPLPPSRNNRYLFPSIDRITRWVEAVPINDQTASTFAQTFLQNRFPNLVHL
;
A
#
# COMPACT_ATOMS: atom_id res chain seq x y z
N MET A 1 4.76 1.62 -12.22
CA MET A 1 4.31 0.62 -11.23
C MET A 1 5.35 -0.49 -11.23
N LYS A 2 5.96 -0.82 -10.08
CA LYS A 2 6.89 -1.96 -9.98
C LYS A 2 6.12 -3.16 -9.43
N PHE A 3 6.31 -4.33 -10.03
CA PHE A 3 5.58 -5.55 -9.66
C PHE A 3 6.55 -6.69 -9.39
N GLU A 4 6.72 -7.04 -8.12
CA GLU A 4 7.20 -8.36 -7.72
C GLU A 4 6.03 -9.17 -7.16
N GLY A 5 5.87 -10.43 -7.60
CA GLY A 5 4.81 -11.33 -7.10
C GLY A 5 3.45 -11.19 -7.78
N SER A 6 3.40 -11.34 -9.10
CA SER A 6 2.23 -11.12 -9.98
C SER A 6 0.89 -11.75 -9.54
N ARG A 7 0.89 -12.87 -8.80
CA ARG A 7 -0.33 -13.51 -8.30
C ARG A 7 -0.94 -12.75 -7.12
N MET A 8 -0.14 -12.35 -6.13
CA MET A 8 -0.65 -11.69 -4.93
C MET A 8 -1.19 -10.29 -5.27
N VAL A 9 -0.51 -9.58 -6.17
CA VAL A 9 -0.92 -8.27 -6.67
C VAL A 9 -2.30 -8.31 -7.33
N LYS A 10 -2.61 -9.37 -8.10
CA LYS A 10 -3.94 -9.55 -8.71
C LYS A 10 -5.02 -9.67 -7.64
N ILE A 11 -4.73 -10.35 -6.54
CA ILE A 11 -5.65 -10.48 -5.40
C ILE A 11 -5.89 -9.10 -4.77
N LEU A 12 -4.84 -8.32 -4.54
CA LEU A 12 -4.96 -6.95 -4.01
C LEU A 12 -5.89 -6.08 -4.87
N PHE A 13 -5.71 -6.11 -6.19
CA PHE A 13 -6.52 -5.32 -7.12
C PHE A 13 -7.98 -5.79 -7.15
N SER A 14 -8.20 -7.11 -7.10
CA SER A 14 -9.55 -7.68 -7.00
C SER A 14 -10.25 -7.28 -5.71
N MET A 15 -9.53 -7.30 -4.58
CA MET A 15 -10.07 -6.91 -3.28
C MET A 15 -10.42 -5.43 -3.22
N GLU A 16 -9.60 -4.56 -3.83
CA GLU A 16 -9.91 -3.14 -3.92
C GLU A 16 -11.23 -2.91 -4.65
N LYS A 17 -11.39 -3.53 -5.82
CA LYS A 17 -12.62 -3.43 -6.63
C LYS A 17 -13.87 -3.94 -5.91
N SER A 18 -13.71 -4.93 -5.03
CA SER A 18 -14.83 -5.52 -4.27
C SER A 18 -15.16 -4.75 -2.99
N LYS A 19 -14.37 -3.75 -2.58
CA LYS A 19 -14.66 -2.96 -1.37
C LYS A 19 -15.87 -2.06 -1.62
N LEU A 20 -17.01 -2.47 -1.06
CA LEU A 20 -18.19 -1.60 -0.95
C LEU A 20 -17.87 -0.46 0.03
N HIS A 21 -17.65 0.75 -0.50
CA HIS A 21 -17.49 1.96 0.32
C HIS A 21 -18.85 2.45 0.81
N ARG A 22 -19.34 1.87 1.91
CA ARG A 22 -20.53 2.35 2.62
C ARG A 22 -20.08 3.09 3.88
N HIS A 23 -19.90 4.40 3.77
CA HIS A 23 -19.50 5.25 4.91
C HIS A 23 -20.49 6.42 5.05
N ILE A 24 -20.73 6.86 6.29
CA ILE A 24 -21.36 8.16 6.57
C ILE A 24 -20.45 9.21 5.92
N LYS A 25 -20.99 9.96 4.94
CA LYS A 25 -20.24 11.00 4.23
C LYS A 25 -19.99 12.17 5.18
N THR A 26 -18.84 12.19 5.81
CA THR A 26 -18.29 13.39 6.45
C THR A 26 -17.99 14.42 5.36
N PRO A 27 -18.22 15.73 5.58
CA PRO A 27 -17.80 16.75 4.63
C PRO A 27 -16.30 16.60 4.33
N LEU A 28 -15.93 16.66 3.06
CA LEU A 28 -14.53 16.58 2.65
C LEU A 28 -13.78 17.81 3.20
N GLY A 29 -12.82 17.59 4.09
CA GLY A 29 -11.85 18.62 4.44
C GLY A 29 -11.04 19.00 3.20
N SER A 30 -10.84 20.30 2.97
CA SER A 30 -10.00 20.78 1.87
C SER A 30 -8.53 20.52 2.19
N PHE A 31 -7.88 19.65 1.42
CA PHE A 31 -6.43 19.51 1.43
C PHE A 31 -5.84 20.42 0.36
N GLN A 32 -4.76 21.14 0.68
CA GLN A 32 -4.02 21.91 -0.32
C GLN A 32 -3.37 20.94 -1.32
N PRO A 33 -3.42 21.20 -2.63
CA PRO A 33 -2.69 20.40 -3.60
C PRO A 33 -1.19 20.57 -3.32
N VAL A 34 -0.53 19.50 -2.87
CA VAL A 34 0.92 19.47 -2.76
C VAL A 34 1.43 18.76 -4.01
N ASP A 35 2.25 19.44 -4.82
CA ASP A 35 2.83 18.90 -6.06
C ASP A 35 3.94 17.86 -5.83
N THR A 36 4.10 17.42 -4.58
CA THR A 36 5.03 16.36 -4.19
C THR A 36 4.31 15.01 -4.17
N ARG A 37 5.02 13.93 -4.53
CA ARG A 37 4.49 12.56 -4.39
C ARG A 37 4.61 12.11 -2.94
N PHE A 38 3.64 11.32 -2.46
CA PHE A 38 3.60 10.76 -1.11
C PHE A 38 3.48 11.75 0.08
N PRO A 39 2.82 12.92 -0.02
CA PRO A 39 2.60 13.78 1.15
C PRO A 39 1.68 13.10 2.17
N HIS A 40 0.81 12.21 1.68
CA HIS A 40 -0.03 11.34 2.50
C HIS A 40 -0.04 9.93 1.91
N VAL A 41 0.55 8.98 2.63
CA VAL A 41 0.60 7.56 2.24
C VAL A 41 -0.38 6.76 3.10
N HIS A 42 -1.28 6.04 2.44
CA HIS A 42 -2.07 5.01 3.11
C HIS A 42 -1.27 3.71 3.12
N ILE A 43 -0.96 3.25 4.33
CA ILE A 43 -0.29 1.98 4.58
C ILE A 43 -1.35 0.96 5.00
N VAL A 44 -1.40 -0.18 4.33
CA VAL A 44 -2.38 -1.24 4.61
C VAL A 44 -1.66 -2.60 4.65
N ILE A 45 -2.21 -3.55 5.42
CA ILE A 45 -1.81 -4.96 5.41
C ILE A 45 -2.87 -5.76 4.65
N VAL A 46 -2.46 -6.64 3.75
CA VAL A 46 -3.37 -7.56 3.07
C VAL A 46 -2.92 -9.00 3.28
N GLY A 47 -3.72 -9.79 3.97
CA GLY A 47 -3.49 -11.22 4.17
C GLY A 47 -4.21 -11.77 5.41
N PRO A 48 -3.96 -13.05 5.74
CA PRO A 48 -3.08 -13.97 5.03
C PRO A 48 -3.65 -14.39 3.65
N LEU A 49 -2.80 -14.39 2.63
CA LEU A 49 -3.07 -14.82 1.27
C LEU A 49 -2.52 -16.24 1.04
N PRO A 50 -2.99 -16.96 0.00
CA PRO A 50 -2.37 -18.21 -0.43
C PRO A 50 -0.85 -17.99 -0.61
N PRO A 51 -0.01 -18.85 -0.02
CA PRO A 51 1.43 -18.63 0.00
C PRO A 51 1.99 -18.57 -1.42
N SER A 52 2.86 -17.59 -1.66
CA SER A 52 3.58 -17.42 -2.91
C SER A 52 5.04 -17.14 -2.59
N ARG A 53 5.94 -18.09 -2.90
CA ARG A 53 7.37 -18.00 -2.58
C ARG A 53 7.62 -17.66 -1.10
N ASN A 54 6.94 -18.36 -0.19
CA ASN A 54 6.98 -18.16 1.27
C ASN A 54 6.42 -16.82 1.79
N ASN A 55 5.90 -15.95 0.93
CA ASN A 55 5.18 -14.76 1.34
C ASN A 55 3.69 -15.05 1.51
N ARG A 56 3.09 -14.54 2.58
CA ARG A 56 1.66 -14.70 2.89
C ARG A 56 0.93 -13.38 3.08
N TYR A 57 1.65 -12.27 3.14
CA TYR A 57 1.04 -10.96 3.27
C TYR A 57 1.56 -10.04 2.17
N LEU A 58 0.78 -9.02 1.87
CA LEU A 58 1.15 -7.90 1.03
C LEU A 58 1.13 -6.62 1.85
N PHE A 59 2.15 -5.81 1.62
CA PHE A 59 2.31 -4.45 2.10
C PHE A 59 2.07 -3.46 0.96
N PRO A 60 0.80 -3.09 0.67
CA PRO A 60 0.50 -2.00 -0.23
C PRO A 60 0.71 -0.64 0.46
N SER A 61 1.49 0.19 -0.20
CA SER A 61 1.61 1.61 0.06
C SER A 61 0.95 2.38 -1.06
N ILE A 62 -0.04 3.19 -0.71
CA ILE A 62 -0.90 3.89 -1.67
C ILE A 62 -0.73 5.39 -1.46
N ASP A 63 -0.20 6.07 -2.48
CA ASP A 63 -0.20 7.53 -2.50
C ASP A 63 -1.63 8.05 -2.73
N ARG A 64 -2.13 8.87 -1.81
CA ARG A 64 -3.51 9.36 -1.88
C ARG A 64 -3.75 10.25 -3.10
N ILE A 65 -2.74 11.05 -3.48
CA ILE A 65 -2.87 12.05 -4.54
C ILE A 65 -2.74 11.40 -5.91
N THR A 66 -1.62 10.74 -6.19
CA THR A 66 -1.38 10.15 -7.51
C THR A 66 -2.05 8.79 -7.69
N ARG A 67 -2.63 8.21 -6.62
CA ARG A 67 -3.14 6.83 -6.59
C ARG A 67 -2.06 5.80 -6.96
N TRP A 68 -0.79 6.15 -6.82
CA TRP A 68 0.32 5.22 -7.04
C TRP A 68 0.30 4.13 -5.98
N VAL A 69 0.36 2.88 -6.42
CA VAL A 69 0.42 1.71 -5.53
C VAL A 69 1.75 1.00 -5.70
N GLU A 70 2.44 0.82 -4.59
CA GLU A 70 3.61 -0.05 -4.47
C GLU A 70 3.26 -1.18 -3.50
N ALA A 71 3.36 -2.43 -3.94
CA ALA A 71 2.92 -3.59 -3.18
C ALA A 71 4.09 -4.54 -2.97
N VAL A 72 4.50 -4.71 -1.72
CA VAL A 72 5.66 -5.53 -1.34
C VAL A 72 5.18 -6.81 -0.67
N PRO A 73 5.56 -8.00 -1.15
CA PRO A 73 5.20 -9.24 -0.47
C PRO A 73 6.08 -9.44 0.77
N ILE A 74 5.46 -9.86 1.88
CA ILE A 74 6.13 -10.14 3.16
C ILE A 74 5.67 -11.50 3.73
N ASN A 75 6.50 -12.08 4.58
CA ASN A 75 6.30 -13.40 5.18
C ASN A 75 5.37 -13.37 6.41
N ASP A 76 5.40 -12.30 7.20
CA ASP A 76 4.63 -12.13 8.44
C ASP A 76 3.98 -10.75 8.56
N GLN A 77 3.07 -10.59 9.53
CA GLN A 77 2.32 -9.36 9.78
C GLN A 77 2.82 -8.59 11.01
N THR A 78 4.05 -8.87 11.45
CA THR A 78 4.60 -8.21 12.65
C THR A 78 4.89 -6.75 12.36
N ALA A 79 4.75 -5.90 13.40
CA ALA A 79 5.08 -4.48 13.30
C ALA A 79 6.55 -4.26 12.91
N SER A 80 7.46 -5.13 13.36
CA SER A 80 8.88 -5.10 13.00
C SER A 80 9.11 -5.33 11.52
N THR A 81 8.52 -6.39 10.94
CA THR A 81 8.64 -6.68 9.50
C THR A 81 8.02 -5.57 8.68
N PHE A 82 6.91 -4.98 9.15
CA PHE A 82 6.29 -3.80 8.56
C PHE A 82 7.21 -2.58 8.54
N ALA A 83 7.74 -2.19 9.70
CA ALA A 83 8.62 -1.03 9.84
C ALA A 83 9.90 -1.21 9.01
N GLN A 84 10.50 -2.40 9.04
CA GLN A 84 11.66 -2.72 8.23
C GLN A 84 11.33 -2.64 6.73
N THR A 85 10.23 -3.24 6.29
CA THR A 85 9.80 -3.19 4.89
C THR A 85 9.54 -1.75 4.45
N PHE A 86 8.88 -0.94 5.27
CA PHE A 86 8.63 0.47 4.97
C PHE A 86 9.94 1.28 4.83
N LEU A 87 10.91 1.06 5.72
CA LEU A 87 12.20 1.76 5.70
C LEU A 87 13.13 1.28 4.58
N GLN A 88 13.12 -0.02 4.26
CA GLN A 88 13.96 -0.63 3.23
C GLN A 88 13.42 -0.41 1.83
N ASN A 89 12.10 -0.52 1.67
CA ASN A 89 11.42 -0.34 0.40
C ASN A 89 11.24 1.14 0.07
N ARG A 90 12.28 1.94 0.38
CA ARG A 90 12.37 3.39 0.25
C ARG A 90 11.65 3.80 -1.02
N PHE A 91 10.52 4.47 -0.87
CA PHE A 91 9.99 5.27 -1.97
C PHE A 91 11.15 6.17 -2.39
N PRO A 92 11.69 6.02 -3.60
CA PRO A 92 12.95 6.67 -3.98
C PRO A 92 12.88 8.22 -3.95
N ASN A 93 11.74 8.80 -3.58
CA ASN A 93 11.47 10.22 -3.50
C ASN A 93 11.17 10.74 -2.07
N LEU A 94 11.28 9.92 -1.02
CA LEU A 94 10.96 10.35 0.37
C LEU A 94 12.20 10.71 1.22
N VAL A 95 13.40 10.76 0.64
CA VAL A 95 14.65 11.07 1.39
C VAL A 95 15.36 12.34 0.88
N HIS A 96 14.68 13.14 0.06
CA HIS A 96 15.16 14.46 -0.37
C HIS A 96 14.02 15.49 -0.34
N LEU A 97 13.41 15.68 0.83
CA LEU A 97 12.76 16.92 1.27
C LEU A 97 12.85 17.00 2.80
#